data_AF-A0A117SC49-F1
#
_entry.id   AF-A0A117SC49-F1
#
_cell.length_a   1.000
_cell.length_b   1.000
_cell.length_c   1.000
_cell.angle_alpha   90.00
_cell.angle_beta   90.00
_cell.angle_gamma   90.00
#
_symmetry.space_group_name_H-M   'P 1'
#
loop_
_entity.id
_entity.type
_entity.pdbx_description
1 polymer ?
#
loop_
_entity_poly.entity_id
_entity_poly.type
_entity_poly.pdbx_seq_one_letter_code
_entity_poly.pdbx_strand_id
1 'polypeptide(L)'
;MAVLFERFVLNFSKIIYNKKHLTANEYKVHSPKIAWGMDIEYDNIGLENLPQMRTDIVIESCKDRIQTIIDTKYYAFALASGNFGEARKLKIDNLYRICAYVTNSPYNGSVSGMLLYPTTGQELNLEYKINGKIIKVKPLIFPLVGKLFQKGCWR
;
A
#
# COMPACT_ATOMS: atom_id res chain seq x y z
N MET A 1 -16.75 -7.77 -1.99
CA MET A 1 -15.89 -7.35 -3.12
C MET A 1 -14.51 -6.86 -2.70
N ALA A 2 -14.35 -6.02 -1.67
CA ALA A 2 -13.03 -5.51 -1.26
C ALA A 2 -12.00 -6.62 -0.94
N VAL A 3 -12.37 -7.64 -0.16
CA VAL A 3 -11.47 -8.78 0.16
C VAL A 3 -11.07 -9.59 -1.08
N LEU A 4 -11.95 -9.69 -2.09
CA LEU A 4 -11.62 -10.35 -3.35
C LEU A 4 -10.56 -9.54 -4.12
N PHE A 5 -10.71 -8.21 -4.13
CA PHE A 5 -9.75 -7.32 -4.76
C PHE A 5 -8.38 -7.36 -4.07
N GLU A 6 -8.33 -7.29 -2.74
CA GLU A 6 -7.12 -7.46 -1.93
C GLU A 6 -6.38 -8.76 -2.31
N ARG A 7 -7.10 -9.90 -2.24
CA ARG A 7 -6.54 -11.22 -2.57
C ARG A 7 -6.08 -11.31 -4.03
N PHE A 8 -6.84 -10.71 -4.95
CA PHE A 8 -6.46 -10.64 -6.35
C PHE A 8 -5.14 -9.88 -6.52
N VAL A 9 -5.01 -8.68 -5.95
CA VAL A 9 -3.79 -7.86 -6.06
C VAL A 9 -2.59 -8.57 -5.43
N LEU A 10 -2.76 -9.18 -4.25
CA LEU A 10 -1.71 -9.94 -3.58
C LEU A 10 -1.21 -11.10 -4.43
N ASN A 11 -2.13 -11.95 -4.91
CA ASN A 11 -1.78 -13.13 -5.70
C ASN A 11 -1.22 -12.75 -7.07
N PHE A 12 -1.79 -11.73 -7.71
CA PHE A 12 -1.30 -11.22 -8.98
C PHE A 12 0.12 -10.67 -8.85
N SER A 13 0.40 -9.90 -7.79
CA SER A 13 1.74 -9.40 -7.49
C SER A 13 2.72 -10.55 -7.33
N LYS A 14 2.40 -11.57 -6.51
CA LYS A 14 3.24 -12.77 -6.35
C LYS A 14 3.57 -13.43 -7.69
N ILE A 15 2.57 -13.61 -8.56
CA ILE A 15 2.77 -14.21 -9.89
C ILE A 15 3.74 -13.37 -10.74
N ILE A 16 3.58 -12.06 -10.79
CA ILE A 16 4.45 -11.23 -11.63
C ILE A 16 5.89 -11.23 -11.13
N TYR A 17 6.10 -11.05 -9.82
CA TYR A 17 7.46 -11.04 -9.27
C TYR A 17 8.15 -12.40 -9.45
N ASN A 18 7.43 -13.51 -9.28
CA ASN A 18 7.96 -14.85 -9.54
C ASN A 18 8.28 -15.08 -11.03
N LYS A 19 7.40 -14.66 -11.96
CA LYS A 19 7.60 -14.84 -13.41
C LYS A 19 8.75 -14.02 -13.98
N LYS A 20 9.11 -12.91 -13.34
CA LYS A 20 10.21 -12.06 -13.78
C LYS A 20 11.61 -12.63 -13.46
N HIS A 21 11.69 -13.88 -12.99
CA HIS A 21 12.93 -14.49 -12.50
C HIS A 21 13.63 -13.66 -11.42
N LEU A 22 12.88 -12.76 -10.76
CA LEU A 22 13.35 -12.11 -9.56
C LEU A 22 13.34 -13.20 -8.51
N THR A 23 14.52 -13.71 -8.17
CA THR A 23 14.63 -14.79 -7.18
C THR A 23 13.97 -14.33 -5.87
N ALA A 24 13.48 -15.25 -5.05
CA ALA A 24 12.93 -14.91 -3.73
C ALA A 24 13.94 -14.12 -2.85
N ASN A 25 15.22 -14.15 -3.21
CA ASN A 25 16.28 -13.36 -2.61
C ASN A 25 16.25 -11.87 -3.01
N GLU A 26 15.66 -11.51 -4.14
CA GLU A 26 15.59 -10.12 -4.62
C GLU A 26 14.32 -9.41 -4.17
N TYR A 27 13.17 -10.11 -4.20
CA TYR A 27 11.88 -9.54 -3.83
C TYR A 27 11.05 -10.48 -2.96
N LYS A 28 10.38 -9.90 -1.96
CA LYS A 28 9.43 -10.61 -1.10
C LYS A 28 8.06 -9.93 -1.15
N VAL A 29 7.05 -10.68 -1.58
CA VAL A 29 5.65 -10.22 -1.66
C VAL A 29 4.79 -10.97 -0.64
N HIS A 30 4.26 -10.26 0.36
CA HIS A 30 3.52 -10.87 1.48
C HIS A 30 2.45 -9.92 2.06
N SER A 31 1.75 -10.33 3.12
CA SER A 31 0.68 -9.56 3.79
C SER A 31 0.86 -9.71 5.32
N PRO A 32 1.87 -9.04 5.89
CA PRO A 32 2.18 -9.15 7.31
C PRO A 32 1.23 -8.34 8.18
N LYS A 33 1.21 -8.68 9.48
CA LYS A 33 0.75 -7.77 10.54
C LYS A 33 1.93 -6.90 10.98
N ILE A 34 1.67 -5.63 11.20
CA ILE A 34 2.63 -4.68 11.77
C ILE A 34 2.28 -4.47 13.24
N ALA A 35 3.26 -4.50 14.12
CA ALA A 35 3.06 -4.17 15.53
C ALA A 35 2.99 -2.64 15.70
N TRP A 36 2.19 -2.17 16.66
CA TRP A 36 2.25 -0.76 17.06
C TRP A 36 3.63 -0.46 17.68
N GLY A 37 4.21 0.68 17.32
CA GLY A 37 5.43 1.19 17.93
C GLY A 37 5.15 1.66 19.34
N MET A 38 5.23 0.75 20.29
CA MET A 38 4.98 1.03 21.71
C MET A 38 6.25 1.50 22.40
N ASP A 39 6.10 2.52 23.24
CA ASP A 39 7.15 2.95 24.14
C ASP A 39 7.24 1.99 25.32
N ILE A 40 8.37 1.28 25.42
CA ILE A 40 8.60 0.21 26.41
C ILE A 40 8.72 0.79 27.84
N GLU A 41 9.07 2.06 27.97
CA GLU A 41 9.20 2.76 29.25
C GLU A 41 7.85 3.16 29.87
N TYR A 42 6.75 2.98 29.14
CA TYR A 42 5.40 3.29 29.58
C TYR A 42 4.58 2.01 29.82
N ASP A 43 3.79 1.97 30.89
CA ASP A 43 2.89 0.85 31.15
C ASP A 43 1.68 0.91 30.21
N ASN A 44 1.73 0.11 29.16
CA ASN A 44 0.71 0.07 28.12
C ASN A 44 -0.43 -0.89 28.51
N ILE A 45 -1.50 -0.35 29.08
CA ILE A 45 -2.68 -1.11 29.54
C ILE A 45 -3.72 -1.24 28.40
N GLY A 46 -4.36 -2.41 28.30
CA GLY A 46 -5.49 -2.64 27.37
C GLY A 46 -5.11 -2.89 25.92
N LEU A 47 -3.93 -3.47 25.67
CA LEU A 47 -3.37 -3.76 24.34
C LEU A 47 -4.32 -4.56 23.43
N GLU A 48 -5.17 -5.40 23.99
CA GLU A 48 -6.17 -6.19 23.29
C GLU A 48 -7.24 -5.35 22.58
N ASN A 49 -7.45 -4.11 23.02
CA ASN A 49 -8.42 -3.18 22.42
C ASN A 49 -7.85 -2.44 21.20
N LEU A 50 -6.53 -2.56 20.95
CA LEU A 50 -5.91 -1.92 19.81
C LEU A 50 -6.26 -2.63 18.51
N PRO A 51 -6.57 -1.87 17.43
CA PRO A 51 -6.81 -2.46 16.15
C PRO A 51 -5.54 -3.14 15.62
N GLN A 52 -5.69 -4.34 15.05
CA GLN A 52 -4.59 -5.02 14.39
C GLN A 52 -4.23 -4.32 13.08
N MET A 53 -2.97 -3.91 12.91
CA MET A 53 -2.48 -3.37 11.64
C MET A 53 -2.19 -4.51 10.66
N ARG A 54 -3.22 -4.94 9.93
CA ARG A 54 -3.10 -5.93 8.86
C ARG A 54 -2.93 -5.21 7.52
N THR A 55 -1.79 -5.43 6.89
CA THR A 55 -1.51 -4.89 5.55
C THR A 55 -2.14 -5.76 4.48
N ASP A 56 -2.55 -5.16 3.36
CA ASP A 56 -3.08 -5.89 2.22
C ASP A 56 -1.93 -6.55 1.44
N ILE A 57 -0.93 -5.77 1.04
CA ILE A 57 0.29 -6.25 0.38
C ILE A 57 1.50 -5.47 0.90
N VAL A 58 2.62 -6.17 1.07
CA VAL A 58 3.95 -5.62 1.27
C VAL A 58 4.87 -6.20 0.20
N ILE A 59 5.61 -5.33 -0.46
CA ILE A 59 6.66 -5.68 -1.42
C ILE A 59 7.98 -5.15 -0.87
N GLU A 60 8.92 -6.04 -0.60
CA GLU A 60 10.27 -5.71 -0.16
C GLU A 60 11.24 -5.98 -1.30
N SER A 61 12.07 -5.00 -1.67
CA SER A 61 13.25 -5.16 -2.50
C SER A 61 14.46 -5.31 -1.58
N CYS A 62 15.06 -6.51 -1.57
CA CYS A 62 16.27 -6.77 -0.79
C CYS A 62 17.47 -6.01 -1.36
N LYS A 63 17.53 -5.88 -2.69
CA LYS A 63 18.62 -5.20 -3.40
C LYS A 63 18.65 -3.70 -3.11
N ASP A 64 17.49 -3.05 -3.16
CA ASP A 64 17.40 -1.60 -2.99
C ASP A 64 17.17 -1.20 -1.53
N ARG A 65 16.92 -2.17 -0.64
CA ARG A 65 16.51 -1.96 0.77
C ARG A 65 15.28 -1.06 0.88
N ILE A 66 14.27 -1.36 0.05
CA ILE A 66 13.01 -0.61 -0.01
C ILE A 66 11.85 -1.54 0.34
N GLN A 67 10.96 -1.08 1.21
CA GLN A 67 9.66 -1.68 1.45
C GLN A 67 8.56 -0.76 0.93
N THR A 68 7.65 -1.32 0.13
CA THR A 68 6.42 -0.66 -0.30
C THR A 68 5.23 -1.38 0.35
N ILE A 69 4.50 -0.66 1.19
CA ILE A 69 3.26 -1.13 1.81
C ILE A 69 2.11 -0.65 0.93
N ILE A 70 1.23 -1.55 0.50
CA ILE A 70 0.11 -1.25 -0.38
C ILE A 70 -1.19 -1.53 0.37
N ASP A 71 -2.09 -0.56 0.36
CA ASP A 71 -3.44 -0.65 0.91
C ASP A 71 -4.44 -0.51 -0.24
N THR A 72 -5.21 -1.57 -0.48
CA THR A 72 -6.12 -1.67 -1.63
C THR A 72 -7.50 -1.18 -1.27
N LYS A 73 -8.17 -0.51 -2.21
CA LYS A 73 -9.47 0.13 -1.97
C LYS A 73 -10.41 -0.16 -3.10
N TYR A 74 -11.48 -0.91 -2.83
CA TYR A 74 -12.48 -1.20 -3.85
C TYR A 74 -13.63 -0.18 -3.78
N TYR A 75 -13.49 0.91 -4.52
CA TYR A 75 -14.55 1.92 -4.71
C TYR A 75 -14.72 2.22 -6.20
N ALA A 76 -15.92 2.64 -6.62
CA ALA A 76 -16.18 3.09 -7.98
C ALA A 76 -15.32 4.33 -8.37
N PHE A 77 -14.96 5.16 -7.39
CA PHE A 77 -14.11 6.34 -7.57
C PHE A 77 -13.06 6.42 -6.46
N ALA A 78 -11.81 6.71 -6.85
CA ALA A 78 -10.68 6.85 -5.93
C ALA A 78 -10.71 8.15 -5.10
N LEU A 79 -11.40 9.16 -5.63
CA LEU A 79 -11.59 10.45 -4.97
C LEU A 79 -13.05 10.56 -4.48
N ALA A 80 -13.24 11.02 -3.26
CA ALA A 80 -14.57 11.31 -2.71
C ALA A 80 -15.13 12.58 -3.37
N SER A 81 -16.42 12.56 -3.69
CA SER A 81 -17.17 13.75 -4.13
C SER A 81 -17.20 14.76 -2.98
N GLY A 82 -16.71 15.98 -3.22
CA GLY A 82 -17.01 17.11 -2.35
C GLY A 82 -18.40 17.68 -2.66
N ASN A 83 -18.92 18.55 -1.79
CA ASN A 83 -20.10 19.33 -2.12
C ASN A 83 -19.80 20.28 -3.30
N PHE A 84 -20.84 20.67 -4.04
CA PHE A 84 -20.84 21.59 -5.19
C PHE A 84 -19.55 22.44 -5.36
N GLY A 85 -18.73 22.08 -6.35
CA GLY A 85 -17.54 22.85 -6.74
C GLY A 85 -16.24 22.48 -6.02
N GLU A 86 -16.27 21.65 -4.97
CA GLU A 86 -15.03 21.21 -4.30
C GLU A 86 -14.24 20.18 -5.11
N ALA A 87 -12.91 20.36 -5.14
CA ALA A 87 -11.99 19.39 -5.69
C ALA A 87 -12.17 18.03 -5.00
N ARG A 88 -12.22 16.94 -5.78
CA ARG A 88 -12.38 15.59 -5.22
C ARG A 88 -11.16 15.23 -4.36
N LYS A 89 -11.37 14.82 -3.11
CA LYS A 89 -10.30 14.54 -2.12
C LYS A 89 -10.10 13.04 -1.91
N LEU A 90 -8.90 12.65 -1.48
CA LEU A 90 -8.66 11.29 -0.97
C LEU A 90 -9.47 11.06 0.31
N LYS A 91 -9.96 9.83 0.50
CA LYS A 91 -10.61 9.46 1.76
C LYS A 91 -9.58 9.49 2.89
N ILE A 92 -9.89 10.26 3.92
CA ILE A 92 -8.98 10.53 5.03
C ILE A 92 -8.59 9.24 5.77
N ASP A 93 -9.54 8.33 5.99
CA ASP A 93 -9.31 7.04 6.64
C ASP A 93 -8.26 6.19 5.91
N ASN A 94 -8.26 6.23 4.57
CA ASN A 94 -7.28 5.50 3.77
C ASN A 94 -5.89 6.11 3.94
N LEU A 95 -5.82 7.44 3.94
CA LEU A 95 -4.57 8.16 4.10
C LEU A 95 -3.97 7.94 5.49
N TYR A 96 -4.77 8.05 6.54
CA TYR A 96 -4.30 7.77 7.90
C TYR A 96 -3.90 6.32 8.09
N ARG A 97 -4.64 5.37 7.51
CA ARG A 97 -4.27 3.96 7.60
C ARG A 97 -2.93 3.66 6.94
N ILE A 98 -2.69 4.16 5.72
CA ILE A 98 -1.40 3.93 5.06
C ILE A 98 -0.25 4.66 5.79
N CYS A 99 -0.48 5.86 6.30
CA CYS A 99 0.49 6.57 7.12
C CYS A 99 0.84 5.79 8.40
N ALA A 100 -0.17 5.23 9.10
CA ALA A 100 0.07 4.42 10.29
C ALA A 100 0.94 3.20 9.97
N TYR A 101 0.68 2.48 8.87
CA TYR A 101 1.48 1.33 8.46
C TYR A 101 2.93 1.70 8.15
N VAL A 102 3.13 2.79 7.39
CA VAL A 102 4.47 3.24 6.98
C VAL A 102 5.28 3.75 8.17
N THR A 103 4.64 4.42 9.13
CA THR A 103 5.30 4.91 10.35
C THR A 103 5.69 3.77 11.27
N ASN A 104 4.84 2.76 11.44
CA ASN A 104 5.07 1.66 12.39
C ASN A 104 5.84 0.47 11.80
N SER A 105 6.22 0.52 10.52
CA SER A 105 6.96 -0.59 9.91
C SER A 105 8.33 -0.78 10.56
N PRO A 106 8.68 -2.00 11.02
CA PRO A 106 10.00 -2.30 11.59
C PRO A 106 11.08 -2.50 10.51
N TYR A 107 10.77 -2.28 9.24
CA TYR A 107 11.68 -2.55 8.14
C TYR A 107 12.93 -1.65 8.19
N ASN A 108 14.11 -2.27 8.21
CA ASN A 108 15.39 -1.57 8.22
C ASN A 108 15.77 -1.12 6.80
N GLY A 109 15.21 -0.01 6.35
CA GLY A 109 15.45 0.58 5.04
C GLY A 109 14.47 1.71 4.73
N SER A 110 14.34 2.05 3.44
CA SER A 110 13.34 3.02 3.02
C SER A 110 11.95 2.39 3.02
N VAL A 111 10.97 3.04 3.63
CA VAL A 111 9.58 2.58 3.67
C VAL A 111 8.70 3.60 2.96
N SER A 112 7.90 3.12 2.01
CA SER A 112 6.91 3.91 1.29
C SER A 112 5.54 3.26 1.36
N GLY A 113 4.50 4.07 1.24
CA GLY A 113 3.11 3.66 1.20
C GLY A 113 2.50 3.83 -0.18
N MET A 114 1.53 3.00 -0.52
CA MET A 114 0.75 3.12 -1.74
C MET A 114 -0.72 2.84 -1.49
N LEU A 115 -1.60 3.75 -1.92
CA LEU A 115 -3.02 3.48 -2.07
C LEU A 115 -3.31 3.01 -3.50
N LEU A 116 -3.92 1.85 -3.62
CA LEU A 116 -4.24 1.25 -4.92
C LEU A 116 -5.75 1.14 -5.12
N TYR A 117 -6.26 1.82 -6.15
CA TYR A 117 -7.68 1.88 -6.47
C TYR A 117 -7.97 1.22 -7.83
N PRO A 118 -8.95 0.32 -7.95
CA PRO A 118 -9.40 -0.16 -9.25
C PRO A 118 -10.03 0.99 -10.04
N THR A 119 -9.72 1.10 -11.32
CA THR A 119 -10.37 2.07 -12.20
C THR A 119 -10.46 1.54 -13.63
N THR A 120 -11.43 2.06 -14.38
CA THR A 120 -11.64 1.77 -15.80
C THR A 120 -11.16 2.90 -16.73
N GLY A 121 -10.64 4.01 -16.20
CA GLY A 121 -10.17 5.10 -17.07
C GLY A 121 -9.69 6.39 -16.42
N GLN A 122 -9.68 6.53 -15.09
CA GLN A 122 -9.07 7.71 -14.44
C GLN A 122 -7.59 7.47 -14.15
N GLU A 123 -6.71 8.25 -14.77
CA GLU A 123 -5.30 8.31 -14.40
C GLU A 123 -5.13 9.11 -13.11
N LEU A 124 -5.25 8.43 -11.96
CA LEU A 124 -4.90 9.01 -10.67
C LEU A 124 -3.46 8.65 -10.30
N ASN A 125 -2.50 9.49 -10.68
CA ASN A 125 -1.08 9.28 -10.42
C ASN A 125 -0.54 10.38 -9.48
N LEU A 126 -0.65 10.17 -8.17
CA LEU A 126 -0.27 11.16 -7.16
C LEU A 126 0.88 10.65 -6.30
N GLU A 127 1.70 11.58 -5.83
CA GLU A 127 2.81 11.29 -4.92
C GLU A 127 2.93 12.41 -3.89
N TYR A 128 3.08 12.02 -2.63
CA TYR A 128 3.20 12.92 -1.49
C TYR A 128 4.40 12.54 -0.64
N LYS A 129 5.05 13.54 -0.05
CA LYS A 129 6.02 13.33 1.02
C LYS A 129 5.41 13.81 2.33
N ILE A 130 5.02 12.87 3.20
CA ILE A 130 4.34 13.12 4.48
C ILE A 130 5.25 12.61 5.59
N ASN A 131 5.64 13.48 6.53
CA ASN A 131 6.56 13.14 7.64
C ASN A 131 7.84 12.44 7.16
N GLY A 132 8.41 12.89 6.04
CA GLY A 132 9.61 12.31 5.43
C GLY A 132 9.38 10.99 4.69
N LYS A 133 8.16 10.44 4.69
CA LYS A 133 7.81 9.18 4.02
C LYS A 133 7.08 9.45 2.71
N ILE A 134 7.33 8.60 1.71
CA ILE A 134 6.68 8.71 0.39
C ILE A 134 5.36 7.95 0.43
N ILE A 135 4.26 8.62 0.08
CA ILE A 135 2.93 8.03 -0.09
C ILE A 135 2.48 8.23 -1.53
N LYS A 136 2.29 7.14 -2.26
CA LYS A 136 1.84 7.11 -3.65
C LYS A 136 0.34 6.80 -3.72
N VAL A 137 -0.36 7.36 -4.70
CA VAL A 137 -1.71 6.93 -5.07
C VAL A 137 -1.69 6.54 -6.54
N LYS A 138 -2.08 5.29 -6.82
CA LYS A 138 -2.02 4.73 -8.17
C LYS A 138 -3.35 4.09 -8.55
N PRO A 139 -3.71 4.14 -9.84
CA PRO A 139 -4.83 3.38 -10.36
C PRO A 139 -4.36 1.96 -10.72
N LEU A 140 -5.20 0.96 -10.46
CA LEU A 140 -5.07 -0.37 -11.05
C LEU A 140 -6.03 -0.47 -12.23
N ILE A 141 -5.46 -0.41 -13.43
CA ILE A 141 -6.21 -0.50 -14.69
C ILE A 141 -6.27 -1.98 -15.11
N PHE A 142 -7.45 -2.58 -15.07
CA PHE A 142 -7.68 -4.00 -15.36
C PHE A 142 -7.32 -4.46 -16.80
N PRO A 143 -7.41 -3.64 -17.86
CA PRO A 143 -6.85 -4.04 -19.16
C PRO A 143 -5.30 -3.93 -19.25
N LEU A 144 -4.61 -3.47 -18.21
CA LEU A 144 -3.16 -3.22 -18.21
C LEU A 144 -2.40 -3.91 -17.07
N VAL A 145 -2.99 -4.90 -16.39
CA VAL A 145 -2.33 -5.58 -15.27
C VAL A 145 -0.97 -6.20 -15.69
N GLY A 146 -0.80 -6.52 -16.99
CA GLY A 146 0.50 -6.89 -17.55
C GLY A 146 1.53 -5.75 -17.62
N LYS A 147 1.15 -4.52 -17.99
CA LYS A 147 2.10 -3.41 -18.25
C LYS A 147 2.55 -2.65 -16.99
N LEU A 148 1.67 -2.47 -16.00
CA LEU A 148 1.99 -1.77 -14.74
C LEU A 148 3.05 -2.51 -13.91
N PHE A 149 3.07 -3.84 -13.99
CA PHE A 149 4.08 -4.64 -13.32
C PHE A 149 5.27 -4.99 -14.23
N GLN A 150 5.21 -4.75 -15.55
CA GLN A 150 6.31 -4.99 -16.50
C GLN A 150 7.36 -3.88 -16.49
N LYS A 151 6.97 -2.60 -16.47
CA LYS A 151 7.90 -1.48 -16.37
C LYS A 151 8.20 -1.24 -14.89
N GLY A 152 9.47 -1.23 -14.49
CA GLY A 152 9.91 -1.00 -13.11
C GLY A 152 9.63 0.40 -12.56
N CYS A 153 8.40 0.89 -12.65
CA CYS A 153 7.91 2.17 -12.10
C CYS A 153 7.73 2.13 -10.57
N TRP A 154 8.53 1.31 -9.89
CA TRP A 154 8.60 1.18 -8.44
C TRP A 154 9.82 1.89 -7.85
N ARG A 155 10.60 2.59 -8.68
CA ARG A 155 11.62 3.54 -8.22
C ARG A 155 10.98 4.79 -7.60
#